data_AF-A0A1Y1Z3L7-F1
#
_entry.id   AF-A0A1Y1Z3L7-F1
#
_cell.length_a   1.000
_cell.length_b   1.000
_cell.length_c   1.000
_cell.angle_alpha   90.00
_cell.angle_beta   90.00
_cell.angle_gamma   90.00
#
_symmetry.space_group_name_H-M   'P 1'
#
loop_
_entity.id
_entity.type
_entity.pdbx_description
1 polymer ?
#
loop_
_entity_poly.entity_id
_entity_poly.type
_entity_poly.pdbx_seq_one_letter_code
_entity_poly.pdbx_strand_id
1 'polypeptide(L)' 'RDNKKQIAKHEEILKALVKQPGNSTCADCGASGPRWASHNLGVFLCIKCAGFHRRMGTHISKVKSINLDTWTPEQLE' A
#
# COMPACT_ATOMS: atom_id res chain seq x y z
N ARG A 1 5.36 6.38 23.86
CA ARG A 1 6.58 5.75 23.31
C ARG A 1 6.22 4.58 22.39
N ASP A 2 5.10 3.91 22.67
CA ASP A 2 4.63 2.71 21.96
C ASP A 2 4.18 2.97 20.51
N ASN A 3 3.56 4.13 20.25
CA ASN A 3 3.12 4.50 18.89
C ASN A 3 4.28 4.59 17.89
N LYS A 4 5.44 5.15 18.29
CA LYS A 4 6.64 5.19 17.42
C LYS A 4 7.17 3.80 17.09
N LYS A 5 7.12 2.87 18.06
CA LYS A 5 7.56 1.49 17.88
C LYS A 5 6.63 0.73 16.92
N GLN A 6 5.33 0.96 17.02
CA GLN A 6 4.35 0.37 16.09
C GLN A 6 4.50 0.91 14.67
N ILE A 7 4.68 2.22 14.50
CA ILE A 7 4.93 2.83 13.17
C ILE A 7 6.17 2.22 12.52
N ALA A 8 7.29 2.10 13.26
CA ALA A 8 8.50 1.48 12.74
C ALA A 8 8.28 0.03 12.30
N LYS A 9 7.53 -0.77 13.09
CA LYS A 9 7.17 -2.14 12.74
C LYS A 9 6.34 -2.21 11.45
N HIS A 10 5.35 -1.32 11.29
CA HIS A 10 4.53 -1.25 10.09
C HIS A 10 5.36 -0.89 8.84
N GLU A 11 6.32 0.03 8.98
CA GLU A 11 7.25 0.35 7.90
C GLU A 11 8.12 -0.86 7.50
N GLU A 12 8.56 -1.68 8.45
CA GLU A 12 9.33 -2.90 8.16
C GLU A 12 8.49 -3.94 7.40
N ILE A 13 7.24 -4.15 7.82
CA ILE A 13 6.31 -5.06 7.14
C ILE A 13 6.07 -4.60 5.71
N LEU A 14 5.75 -3.32 5.50
CA LEU A 14 5.54 -2.77 4.16
C LEU A 14 6.77 -2.87 3.28
N LYS A 15 7.97 -2.62 3.82
CA LYS A 15 9.24 -2.82 3.10
C LYS A 15 9.44 -4.29 2.71
N ALA A 16 9.03 -5.23 3.55
CA ALA A 16 9.11 -6.65 3.23
C ALA A 16 8.12 -7.03 2.12
N LEU A 17 6.87 -6.54 2.19
CA LEU A 17 5.83 -6.80 1.20
C LEU A 17 6.21 -6.28 -0.19
N VAL A 18 6.74 -5.06 -0.29
CA VAL A 18 7.17 -4.46 -1.58
C VAL A 18 8.31 -5.25 -2.23
N LYS A 19 9.13 -5.96 -1.44
CA LYS A 19 10.23 -6.79 -1.94
C LYS A 19 9.79 -8.17 -2.43
N GLN A 20 8.57 -8.59 -2.15
CA GLN A 20 8.08 -9.88 -2.63
C GLN A 20 7.98 -9.89 -4.17
N PRO A 21 8.26 -11.02 -4.83
CA PRO A 21 8.10 -11.15 -6.28
C PRO A 21 6.70 -10.72 -6.74
N GLY A 22 6.63 -9.91 -7.80
CA GLY A 22 5.38 -9.36 -8.33
C GLY A 22 4.95 -8.02 -7.74
N ASN A 23 5.39 -7.68 -6.52
CA ASN A 23 5.02 -6.41 -5.85
C ASN A 23 5.90 -5.22 -6.26
N SER A 24 6.95 -5.46 -7.06
CA SER A 24 7.81 -4.42 -7.61
C SER A 24 7.19 -3.66 -8.78
N THR A 25 6.02 -4.08 -9.25
CA THR A 25 5.28 -3.47 -10.36
C THR A 25 3.84 -3.16 -9.98
N CYS A 26 3.27 -2.12 -10.58
CA CYS A 26 1.86 -1.76 -10.44
C CYS A 26 0.98 -2.90 -10.97
N ALA A 27 0.00 -3.32 -10.17
CA ALA A 27 -0.93 -4.40 -10.50
C ALA A 27 -1.74 -4.12 -11.80
N ASP A 28 -2.05 -2.86 -12.09
CA ASP A 28 -2.93 -2.53 -13.21
C ASP A 28 -2.17 -2.27 -14.53
N CYS A 29 -0.98 -1.67 -14.45
CA CYS A 29 -0.29 -1.13 -15.64
C CYS A 29 1.15 -1.57 -15.78
N GLY A 30 1.68 -2.37 -14.84
CA GLY A 30 3.05 -2.89 -14.87
C GLY A 30 4.15 -1.85 -14.58
N ALA A 31 3.79 -0.58 -14.33
CA ALA A 31 4.78 0.45 -14.00
C ALA A 31 5.59 0.06 -12.75
N SER A 32 6.92 0.16 -12.83
CA SER A 32 7.82 -0.20 -11.75
C SER A 32 7.71 0.72 -10.53
N GLY A 33 8.03 0.19 -9.35
CA GLY A 33 8.16 0.95 -8.11
C GLY A 33 6.84 1.56 -7.62
N PRO A 34 5.79 0.75 -7.41
CA PRO A 34 4.54 1.25 -6.84
C PRO A 34 4.79 1.86 -5.45
N ARG A 35 4.13 2.99 -5.16
CA ARG A 35 4.25 3.72 -3.88
C ARG A 35 2.92 3.84 -3.13
N TRP A 36 1.87 3.23 -3.68
CA TRP A 36 0.54 3.17 -3.11
C TRP A 36 0.09 1.72 -3.08
N ALA A 37 -0.88 1.41 -2.23
CA ALA A 37 -1.51 0.10 -2.15
C ALA A 37 -2.99 0.24 -1.84
N SER A 38 -3.80 -0.68 -2.38
CA SER A 38 -5.19 -0.88 -1.98
C SER A 38 -5.23 -1.98 -0.94
N HIS A 39 -5.33 -1.63 0.34
CA HIS A 39 -5.16 -2.60 1.42
C HIS A 39 -6.32 -3.60 1.53
N ASN A 40 -7.52 -3.25 1.06
CA ASN A 40 -8.65 -4.19 1.01
C ASN A 40 -8.61 -5.13 -0.20
N LEU A 41 -7.81 -4.80 -1.23
CA LEU A 41 -7.68 -5.61 -2.45
C LEU A 41 -6.34 -6.36 -2.51
N GLY A 42 -5.40 -6.06 -1.60
CA GLY A 42 -4.10 -6.70 -1.54
C GLY A 42 -3.18 -6.38 -2.74
N VAL A 43 -3.30 -5.19 -3.34
CA VAL A 43 -2.52 -4.82 -4.54
C VAL A 43 -1.70 -3.55 -4.37
N PHE A 44 -0.53 -3.52 -5.02
CA PHE A 44 0.35 -2.35 -5.13
C PHE A 44 0.10 -1.57 -6.42
N LEU A 45 0.05 -0.24 -6.31
CA LEU A 45 -0.36 0.67 -7.38
C LEU A 45 0.65 1.81 -7.59
N CYS A 46 0.82 2.22 -8.85
CA CYS A 46 1.47 3.49 -9.18
C CYS A 46 0.53 4.67 -8.88
N ILE A 47 1.05 5.90 -8.93
CA ILE A 47 0.28 7.11 -8.57
C ILE A 47 -0.98 7.28 -9.42
N LYS A 48 -0.87 6.96 -10.72
CA LYS A 48 -1.96 7.13 -11.68
C LYS A 48 -3.09 6.15 -11.36
N CYS A 49 -2.77 4.85 -11.25
CA CYS A 49 -3.69 3.77 -10.90
C CYS A 49 -4.33 3.97 -9.52
N ALA A 50 -3.54 4.37 -8.52
CA ALA A 50 -4.06 4.79 -7.22
C ALA A 50 -5.11 5.92 -7.34
N GLY A 51 -4.90 6.87 -8.25
CA GLY A 51 -5.88 7.92 -8.56
C GLY A 51 -7.18 7.39 -9.18
N PHE A 52 -7.11 6.39 -10.08
CA PHE A 52 -8.29 5.71 -10.61
C PHE A 52 -9.05 4.98 -9.50
N HIS A 53 -8.33 4.22 -8.67
CA HIS A 53 -8.91 3.50 -7.54
C HIS A 53 -9.62 4.42 -6.55
N ARG A 54 -9.04 5.59 -6.24
CA ARG A 54 -9.69 6.59 -5.38
C ARG A 54 -11.03 7.08 -5.96
N ARG A 55 -11.15 7.22 -7.28
CA ARG A 55 -12.40 7.64 -7.94
C ARG A 55 -13.49 6.56 -7.92
N MET A 56 -13.12 5.28 -7.79
CA MET A 56 -14.11 4.20 -7.60
C MET A 56 -14.82 4.31 -6.24
N GLY A 57 -14.17 4.90 -5.24
CA GLY A 57 -14.72 5.09 -3.90
C GLY A 57 -14.29 3.99 -2.91
N THR A 58 -14.35 4.32 -1.62
CA THR A 58 -13.78 3.52 -0.51
C THR A 58 -14.52 2.22 -0.22
N HIS A 59 -15.75 2.08 -0.73
CA HIS A 59 -16.51 0.83 -0.69
C HIS A 59 -15.99 -0.19 -1.71
N ILE A 60 -15.22 0.25 -2.70
CA ILE A 60 -14.58 -0.60 -3.72
C ILE A 60 -13.09 -0.76 -3.43
N SER A 61 -12.35 0.35 -3.31
CA SER A 61 -10.90 0.33 -3.12
C SER A 61 -10.46 1.34 -2.06
N LYS A 62 -9.72 0.86 -1.06
CA LYS A 62 -9.19 1.64 0.06
C LYS A 62 -7.69 1.85 -0.14
N VAL A 63 -7.36 2.99 -0.75
CA VAL A 63 -5.99 3.32 -1.18
C VAL A 63 -5.23 4.09 -0.11
N LYS A 64 -4.02 3.63 0.22
CA LYS A 64 -3.04 4.31 1.07
C LYS A 64 -1.67 4.39 0.41
N SER A 65 -0.92 5.43 0.73
CA SER A 65 0.52 5.56 0.45
C SER A 65 1.29 4.62 1.35
N ILE A 66 2.30 3.95 0.79
CA ILE A 66 3.15 3.01 1.52
C ILE A 66 3.96 3.75 2.60
N ASN A 67 4.40 4.99 2.33
CA ASN A 67 5.33 5.71 3.23
C ASN A 67 4.75 6.99 3.83
N LEU A 68 3.61 7.50 3.33
CA LEU A 68 3.05 8.80 3.76
C LEU A 68 1.80 8.65 4.63
N ASP A 69 1.16 7.49 4.63
CA ASP A 69 -0.05 7.24 5.41
C ASP A 69 0.28 6.36 6.63
N THR A 70 -0.45 6.57 7.73
CA THR A 70 -0.38 5.70 8.91
C THR A 70 -1.14 4.41 8.63
N TRP A 71 -0.53 3.27 8.92
CA TRP A 71 -1.13 1.94 8.78
C TRP A 71 -1.53 1.37 10.13
N THR A 72 -2.59 0.56 10.17
CA THR A 72 -2.96 -0.26 11.33
C THR A 72 -2.55 -1.71 11.10
N PRO A 73 -2.38 -2.52 12.16
CA PRO A 73 -2.02 -3.93 12.02
C PRO A 73 -2.98 -4.70 11.10
N GLU A 74 -4.28 -4.48 11.23
CA GLU A 74 -5.34 -5.18 10.46
C GLU A 74 -5.31 -4.84 8.97
N GLN A 75 -4.60 -3.78 8.57
CA GLN A 75 -4.42 -3.38 7.16
C GLN A 75 -3.18 -4.01 6.53
N LEU A 76 -2.33 -4.65 7.34
CA LEU A 76 -1.08 -5.27 6.94
C LEU A 76 -1.09 -6.81 7.08
N GLU A 77 -2.20 -7.37 7.58
CA GLU A 77 -2.47 -8.82 7.69
C GLU A 77 -2.95 -9.43 6.38
#